data_AF-A0A3M2C032-F1
#
_entry.id   AF-A0A3M2C032-F1
#
_cell.length_a   1.000
_cell.length_b   1.000
_cell.length_c   1.000
_cell.angle_alpha   90.00
_cell.angle_beta   90.00
_cell.angle_gamma   90.00
#
_symmetry.space_group_name_H-M   'P 1'
#
loop_
_entity.id
_entity.type
_entity.pdbx_description
1 polymer ?
#
loop_
_entity_poly.entity_id
_entity_poly.type
_entity_poly.pdbx_seq_one_letter_code
_entity_poly.pdbx_strand_id
1 'polypeptide(L)'
;MRHRPGTVPGRQAGRRDRGLRAPGGGADPLARPAPADRRPPEGHAMVVGISVFEIHLPAARSLKQKRQVVRSLIERIHQRFRVSIAETGFHDLHQRAEIGIATIAMNETEGRRQMDVIRQLIDDEPRVCLLNWDPQLLEEMR
;
A
#
# COMPACT_ATOMS: atom_id res chain seq x y z
N MET A 1 58.85 32.39 -5.69
CA MET A 1 58.73 31.70 -4.40
C MET A 1 58.76 30.19 -4.68
N ARG A 2 59.88 29.51 -4.40
CA ARG A 2 60.07 28.08 -4.67
C ARG A 2 59.74 27.30 -3.40
N HIS A 3 58.88 26.28 -3.47
CA HIS A 3 58.76 25.27 -2.41
C HIS A 3 59.16 23.89 -2.96
N ARG A 4 60.09 23.23 -2.24
CA ARG A 4 60.65 21.91 -2.52
C ARG A 4 59.72 20.79 -2.00
N PRO A 5 59.71 19.60 -2.64
CA PRO A 5 58.93 18.47 -2.19
C PRO A 5 59.68 17.68 -1.11
N GLY A 6 58.98 17.31 -0.04
CA GLY A 6 59.48 16.42 1.00
C GLY A 6 59.10 14.98 0.68
N THR A 7 60.08 14.20 0.23
CA THR A 7 60.06 12.74 0.17
C THR A 7 60.55 12.20 1.51
N VAL A 8 59.86 11.24 2.13
CA VAL A 8 60.49 10.28 3.06
C VAL A 8 59.86 8.89 2.88
N PRO A 9 60.65 7.80 2.86
CA PRO A 9 60.23 6.50 2.37
C PRO A 9 59.86 5.51 3.49
N GLY A 10 59.06 4.52 3.10
CA GLY A 10 59.43 3.09 3.20
C GLY A 10 59.72 2.48 4.57
N ARG A 11 58.69 1.78 5.07
CA ARG A 11 58.72 0.41 5.64
C ARG A 11 59.94 -0.02 6.49
N GLN A 12 59.64 -0.49 7.69
CA GLN A 12 60.10 -1.81 8.09
C GLN A 12 59.09 -2.53 8.97
N ALA A 13 58.53 -3.59 8.40
CA ALA A 13 57.65 -4.55 9.03
C ALA A 13 58.50 -5.55 9.83
N GLY A 14 58.40 -5.48 11.16
CA GLY A 14 58.81 -6.57 12.04
C GLY A 14 57.77 -7.68 12.00
N ARG A 15 58.10 -8.77 11.31
CA ARG A 15 57.30 -9.99 11.21
C ARG A 15 58.00 -11.10 11.99
N ARG A 16 57.53 -11.45 13.20
CA ARG A 16 57.61 -12.81 13.82
C ARG A 16 56.47 -12.94 14.83
N ASP A 17 55.37 -13.59 14.51
CA ASP A 17 55.06 -15.03 14.49
C ASP A 17 54.65 -15.63 15.85
N ARG A 18 53.47 -16.27 15.82
CA ARG A 18 52.87 -17.24 16.75
C ARG A 18 52.25 -16.77 18.07
N GLY A 19 50.95 -16.56 17.95
CA GLY A 19 49.97 -16.99 18.93
C GLY A 19 48.64 -17.26 18.22
N LEU A 20 48.48 -18.45 17.63
CA LEU A 20 47.16 -18.93 17.23
C LEU A 20 46.35 -19.16 18.51
N ARG A 21 45.64 -18.13 18.95
CA ARG A 21 44.53 -18.27 19.90
C ARG A 21 43.27 -18.06 19.09
N ALA A 22 42.51 -19.13 18.90
CA ALA A 22 41.17 -19.05 18.33
C ALA A 22 40.36 -17.99 19.12
N PRO A 23 39.77 -16.97 18.48
CA PRO A 23 38.76 -16.20 19.15
C PRO A 23 37.54 -17.11 19.25
N GLY A 24 37.21 -17.44 20.50
CA GLY A 24 35.99 -18.14 20.86
C GLY A 24 34.77 -17.46 20.24
N GLY A 25 33.73 -18.28 20.05
CA GLY A 25 32.45 -17.86 19.50
C GLY A 25 31.87 -16.67 20.24
N GLY A 26 32.12 -15.47 19.71
CA GLY A 26 31.26 -14.33 19.91
C GLY A 26 30.23 -14.38 18.80
N ALA A 27 28.95 -14.49 19.17
CA ALA A 27 27.86 -14.24 18.25
C ALA A 27 28.13 -12.92 17.52
N ASP A 28 28.05 -12.93 16.19
CA ASP A 28 28.21 -11.74 15.36
C ASP A 28 27.28 -10.62 15.90
N PRO A 29 27.82 -9.48 16.37
CA PRO A 29 27.00 -8.39 16.92
C PRO A 29 26.08 -7.75 15.88
N LEU A 30 26.32 -8.05 14.59
CA LEU A 30 25.54 -7.59 13.46
C LEU A 30 24.58 -8.66 12.93
N ALA A 31 24.59 -9.87 13.49
CA ALA A 31 23.55 -10.86 13.22
C ALA A 31 22.23 -10.34 13.78
N ARG A 32 21.42 -9.75 12.90
CA ARG A 32 20.01 -9.49 13.20
C ARG A 32 19.40 -10.84 13.61
N PRO A 33 18.69 -10.93 14.76
CA PRO A 33 18.01 -12.16 15.09
C PRO A 33 17.11 -12.54 13.91
N ALA A 34 17.19 -13.80 13.49
CA ALA A 34 16.21 -14.36 12.57
C ALA A 34 14.82 -14.05 13.16
N PRO A 35 13.85 -13.54 12.36
CA PRO A 35 12.57 -13.13 12.90
C PRO A 35 11.92 -14.32 13.58
N ALA A 36 11.94 -14.31 14.92
CA ALA A 36 11.28 -15.28 15.75
C ALA A 36 9.79 -15.11 15.48
N ASP A 37 9.19 -16.18 14.98
CA ASP A 37 7.76 -16.35 14.75
C ASP A 37 7.15 -15.49 13.62
N ARG A 38 7.01 -16.11 12.44
CA ARG A 38 6.21 -15.58 11.33
C ARG A 38 4.78 -16.15 11.32
N ARG A 39 4.28 -16.76 12.41
CA ARG A 39 2.85 -17.09 12.43
C ARG A 39 2.07 -15.80 12.64
N PRO A 40 1.08 -15.50 11.78
CA PRO A 40 0.09 -14.49 12.10
C PRO A 40 -0.46 -14.79 13.50
N PRO A 41 -0.65 -13.78 14.35
CA PRO A 41 -1.23 -14.00 15.68
C PRO A 41 -2.53 -14.79 15.53
N GLU A 42 -2.71 -15.83 16.34
CA GLU A 42 -3.91 -16.66 16.29
C GLU A 42 -5.14 -15.75 16.47
N GLY A 43 -5.99 -15.68 15.43
CA GLY A 43 -7.09 -14.70 15.32
C GLY A 43 -7.04 -13.75 14.12
N HIS A 44 -6.01 -13.80 13.27
CA HIS A 44 -5.97 -13.03 12.01
C HIS A 44 -6.73 -13.76 10.89
N ALA A 45 -8.04 -13.55 10.82
CA ALA A 45 -8.79 -13.88 9.62
C ALA A 45 -8.54 -12.77 8.60
N MET A 46 -7.69 -13.04 7.60
CA MET A 46 -7.63 -12.19 6.41
C MET A 46 -9.05 -12.13 5.81
N VAL A 47 -9.54 -10.92 5.59
CA VAL A 47 -10.86 -10.70 4.98
C VAL A 47 -10.70 -10.02 3.63
N VAL A 48 -11.58 -10.38 2.69
CA VAL A 48 -11.72 -9.69 1.41
C VAL A 48 -12.98 -8.84 1.48
N GLY A 49 -12.85 -7.53 1.28
CA GLY A 49 -13.98 -6.62 1.16
C GLY A 49 -14.29 -6.32 -0.29
N ILE A 50 -15.56 -6.39 -0.65
CA ILE A 50 -16.10 -5.96 -1.95
C ILE A 50 -17.11 -4.86 -1.66
N SER A 51 -17.08 -3.77 -2.43
CA SER A 51 -18.09 -2.73 -2.35
C SER A 51 -18.49 -2.30 -3.74
N VAL A 52 -19.80 -2.21 -3.96
CA VAL A 52 -20.39 -1.66 -5.18
C VAL A 52 -21.04 -0.33 -4.84
N PHE A 53 -20.67 0.72 -5.56
CA PHE A 53 -21.22 2.07 -5.42
C PHE A 53 -21.96 2.44 -6.69
N GLU A 54 -23.21 2.83 -6.56
CA GLU A 54 -23.94 3.47 -7.64
C GLU A 54 -23.97 4.98 -7.41
N ILE A 55 -23.54 5.74 -8.42
CA ILE A 55 -23.45 7.21 -8.33
C ILE A 55 -24.21 7.90 -9.45
N HIS A 56 -24.83 9.02 -9.11
CA HIS A 56 -25.42 9.98 -10.04
C HIS A 56 -24.45 11.12 -10.34
N LEU A 57 -24.38 11.57 -11.60
CA LEU A 57 -23.56 12.71 -12.03
C LEU A 57 -24.45 13.81 -12.60
N PRO A 58 -25.02 14.71 -11.77
CA PRO A 58 -26.05 15.65 -12.19
C PRO A 58 -25.56 16.64 -13.27
N ALA A 59 -24.29 17.05 -13.18
CA ALA A 59 -23.69 18.00 -14.10
C ALA A 59 -23.18 17.40 -15.42
N ALA A 60 -23.11 16.07 -15.53
CA ALA A 60 -22.62 15.42 -16.74
C ALA A 60 -23.67 15.53 -17.87
N ARG A 61 -23.24 15.98 -19.05
CA ARG A 61 -24.05 16.13 -20.27
C ARG A 61 -23.54 15.29 -21.44
N SER A 62 -22.49 14.50 -21.22
CA SER A 62 -21.90 13.60 -22.23
C SER A 62 -21.11 12.48 -21.58
N LEU A 63 -20.89 11.38 -22.30
CA LEU A 63 -20.05 10.27 -21.85
C LEU A 63 -18.61 10.70 -21.58
N LYS A 64 -18.08 11.67 -22.34
CA LYS A 64 -16.73 12.22 -22.12
C LYS A 64 -16.63 12.90 -20.76
N GLN A 65 -17.62 13.73 -20.40
CA GLN A 65 -17.66 14.39 -19.09
C GLN A 65 -17.79 13.38 -17.95
N LYS A 66 -18.65 12.36 -18.10
CA LYS A 66 -18.71 11.24 -17.14
C LYS A 66 -17.34 10.62 -16.92
N ARG A 67 -16.69 10.17 -18.01
CA ARG A 67 -15.38 9.51 -17.95
C ARG A 67 -14.34 10.36 -17.25
N GLN A 68 -14.35 11.67 -17.44
CA GLN A 68 -13.45 12.59 -16.74
C GLN A 68 -13.70 12.60 -15.22
N VAL A 69 -14.96 12.73 -14.79
CA VAL A 69 -15.32 12.77 -13.36
C VAL A 69 -15.04 11.42 -12.69
N VAL A 70 -15.54 10.34 -13.28
CA VAL A 70 -15.37 8.97 -12.75
C VAL A 70 -13.89 8.60 -12.67
N ARG A 71 -13.11 8.86 -13.71
CA ARG A 71 -11.66 8.60 -13.70
C ARG A 71 -10.95 9.37 -12.60
N SER A 72 -11.27 10.67 -12.44
CA SER A 72 -10.69 11.50 -11.38
C SER A 72 -11.01 10.95 -9.98
N LEU A 73 -12.24 10.48 -9.76
CA LEU A 73 -12.66 9.86 -8.50
C LEU A 73 -11.93 8.54 -8.25
N ILE A 74 -11.88 7.67 -9.25
CA ILE A 74 -11.18 6.37 -9.20
C ILE A 74 -9.69 6.57 -8.90
N GLU A 75 -9.02 7.47 -9.61
CA GLU A 75 -7.59 7.76 -9.41
C GLU A 75 -7.33 8.29 -7.99
N ARG A 76 -8.20 9.17 -7.46
CA ARG A 76 -8.09 9.69 -6.10
C ARG A 76 -8.21 8.58 -5.04
N ILE A 77 -9.17 7.67 -5.20
CA ILE A 77 -9.36 6.53 -4.28
C ILE A 77 -8.18 5.57 -4.38
N HIS A 78 -7.78 5.19 -5.60
CA HIS A 78 -6.67 4.28 -5.83
C HIS A 78 -5.32 4.80 -5.29
N GLN A 79 -5.10 6.12 -5.33
CA GLN A 79 -3.88 6.73 -4.76
C GLN A 79 -3.90 6.79 -3.23
N ARG A 80 -5.08 6.97 -2.63
CA ARG A 80 -5.23 7.11 -1.17
C ARG A 80 -5.31 5.78 -0.45
N PHE A 81 -5.87 4.75 -1.07
CA PHE A 81 -6.09 3.44 -0.47
C PHE A 81 -5.48 2.34 -1.32
N ARG A 82 -5.01 1.28 -0.65
CA ARG A 82 -4.51 0.07 -1.32
C ARG A 82 -5.70 -0.82 -1.71
N VAL A 83 -6.42 -0.41 -2.75
CA VAL A 83 -7.62 -1.11 -3.23
C VAL A 83 -7.56 -1.31 -4.75
N SER A 84 -8.18 -2.38 -5.23
CA SER A 84 -8.57 -2.49 -6.63
C SER A 84 -9.87 -1.74 -6.84
N ILE A 85 -9.97 -0.93 -7.90
CA ILE A 85 -11.14 -0.10 -8.17
C ILE A 85 -11.35 0.09 -9.68
N ALA A 86 -12.59 0.03 -10.14
CA ALA A 86 -12.96 0.25 -11.54
C ALA A 86 -14.41 0.74 -11.69
N GLU A 87 -14.72 1.38 -12.82
CA GLU A 87 -16.11 1.56 -13.28
C GLU A 87 -16.61 0.21 -13.80
N THR A 88 -17.70 -0.33 -13.25
CA THR A 88 -18.20 -1.70 -13.53
C THR A 88 -19.54 -1.75 -14.26
N GLY A 89 -20.26 -0.63 -14.34
CA GLY A 89 -21.61 -0.59 -14.87
C GLY A 89 -22.10 0.78 -15.31
N PHE A 90 -23.26 0.80 -15.98
CA PHE A 90 -23.89 1.99 -16.57
C PHE A 90 -23.01 2.75 -17.57
N HIS A 91 -22.17 2.05 -18.33
CA HIS A 91 -21.21 2.66 -19.25
C HIS A 91 -21.85 3.58 -20.31
N ASP A 92 -23.06 3.27 -20.76
CA ASP A 92 -23.81 4.02 -21.79
C ASP A 92 -24.64 5.18 -21.23
N LEU A 93 -24.77 5.30 -19.91
CA LEU A 93 -25.44 6.42 -19.25
C LEU A 93 -24.39 7.47 -18.85
N HIS A 94 -24.64 8.74 -19.18
CA HIS A 94 -23.71 9.82 -18.84
C HIS A 94 -23.96 10.42 -17.46
N GLN A 95 -25.16 10.24 -16.87
CA GLN A 95 -25.51 10.72 -15.53
C GLN A 95 -25.53 9.61 -14.47
N ARG A 96 -25.08 8.40 -14.79
CA ARG A 96 -25.04 7.26 -13.86
C ARG A 96 -23.76 6.47 -14.08
N ALA A 97 -23.18 5.97 -13.00
CA ALA A 97 -22.03 5.08 -13.04
C ALA A 97 -22.11 4.08 -11.88
N GLU A 98 -21.55 2.91 -12.09
CA GLU A 98 -21.29 1.94 -11.03
C GLU A 98 -19.78 1.81 -10.85
N ILE A 99 -19.32 1.83 -9.60
CA ILE A 99 -17.92 1.68 -9.23
C ILE A 99 -17.80 0.45 -8.33
N GLY A 100 -17.00 -0.52 -8.76
CA GLY A 100 -16.63 -1.68 -7.95
C GLY A 100 -15.29 -1.46 -7.27
N ILE A 101 -15.20 -1.87 -6.00
CA ILE A 101 -13.98 -1.81 -5.19
C ILE A 101 -13.73 -3.17 -4.54
N ALA A 102 -12.48 -3.63 -4.56
CA ALA A 102 -12.02 -4.80 -3.82
C ALA A 102 -10.83 -4.44 -2.91
N THR A 103 -10.85 -4.93 -1.67
CA THR A 103 -9.84 -4.68 -0.66
C THR A 103 -9.50 -5.93 0.16
N ILE A 104 -8.33 -5.96 0.78
CA ILE A 104 -7.87 -7.02 1.68
C ILE A 104 -7.52 -6.36 3.01
N ALA A 105 -8.03 -6.89 4.11
CA ALA A 105 -7.74 -6.40 5.45
C ALA A 105 -7.34 -7.54 6.41
N MET A 106 -6.73 -7.16 7.54
CA MET A 106 -6.22 -8.11 8.54
C MET A 106 -7.31 -8.73 9.42
N ASN A 107 -8.48 -8.10 9.47
CA ASN A 107 -9.67 -8.53 10.21
C ASN A 107 -10.91 -7.77 9.69
N GLU A 108 -12.10 -8.21 10.10
CA GLU A 108 -13.38 -7.60 9.71
C GLU A 108 -13.46 -6.10 10.09
N THR A 109 -13.04 -5.74 11.30
CA THR A 109 -13.11 -4.36 11.81
C THR A 109 -12.34 -3.39 10.94
N GLU A 110 -11.10 -3.73 10.56
CA GLU A 110 -10.28 -2.90 9.68
C GLU A 110 -10.88 -2.84 8.28
N GLY A 111 -11.35 -3.96 7.73
CA GLY A 111 -12.01 -4.00 6.42
C GLY A 111 -13.25 -3.11 6.36
N ARG A 112 -14.11 -3.20 7.37
CA ARG A 112 -15.31 -2.36 7.48
C ARG A 112 -14.97 -0.88 7.58
N ARG A 113 -14.03 -0.52 8.47
CA ARG A 113 -13.56 0.86 8.63
C ARG A 113 -13.01 1.42 7.33
N GLN A 114 -12.23 0.65 6.59
CA GLN A 114 -11.69 1.08 5.30
C GLN A 114 -12.79 1.35 4.28
N MET A 115 -13.80 0.48 4.17
CA MET A 115 -14.94 0.68 3.27
C MET A 115 -15.78 1.91 3.66
N ASP A 116 -16.01 2.14 4.95
CA ASP A 116 -16.74 3.32 5.45
C ASP A 116 -16.03 4.63 5.07
N VAL A 117 -14.69 4.68 5.22
CA VAL A 117 -13.91 5.86 4.85
C VAL A 117 -13.94 6.09 3.33
N ILE A 118 -13.93 5.03 2.52
CA ILE A 118 -14.07 5.15 1.07
C ILE A 118 -15.45 5.66 0.69
N ARG A 119 -16.51 5.14 1.32
CA ARG A 119 -17.88 5.64 1.15
C ARG A 119 -17.96 7.14 1.43
N GLN A 120 -17.45 7.58 2.59
CA GLN A 120 -17.46 8.99 2.96
C GLN A 120 -16.74 9.86 1.92
N LEU A 121 -15.61 9.40 1.39
CA LEU A 121 -14.90 10.14 0.36
C LEU A 121 -15.67 10.25 -0.96
N ILE A 122 -16.50 9.27 -1.31
CA ILE A 122 -17.41 9.34 -2.46
C ILE A 122 -18.55 10.32 -2.16
N ASP A 123 -19.13 10.25 -0.96
CA ASP A 123 -20.19 11.17 -0.51
C ASP A 123 -19.70 12.64 -0.47
N ASP A 124 -18.42 12.87 -0.16
CA ASP A 124 -17.80 14.20 -0.12
C ASP A 124 -17.44 14.76 -1.51
N GLU A 125 -17.54 13.98 -2.59
CA GLU A 125 -17.23 14.45 -3.95
C GLU A 125 -18.38 15.29 -4.51
N PRO A 126 -18.22 16.62 -4.69
CA PRO A 126 -19.33 17.51 -5.02
C PRO A 126 -19.92 17.30 -6.43
N ARG A 127 -19.21 16.59 -7.30
CA ARG A 127 -19.65 16.32 -8.68
C ARG A 127 -20.54 15.08 -8.79
N VAL A 128 -20.69 14.31 -7.71
CA VAL A 128 -21.44 13.06 -7.70
C VAL A 128 -22.43 13.03 -6.53
N CYS A 129 -23.45 12.18 -6.64
CA CYS A 129 -24.34 11.85 -5.52
C CYS A 129 -24.41 10.33 -5.40
N LEU A 130 -24.19 9.80 -4.20
CA LEU A 130 -24.34 8.37 -3.95
C LEU A 130 -25.82 7.99 -3.99
N LEU A 131 -26.15 7.00 -4.82
CA LEU A 131 -27.50 6.46 -4.96
C LEU A 131 -27.67 5.16 -4.17
N ASN A 132 -26.67 4.27 -4.26
CA ASN A 132 -26.67 2.99 -3.57
C ASN A 132 -25.25 2.58 -3.16
N TRP A 133 -25.14 1.83 -2.08
CA TRP A 133 -23.90 1.21 -1.63
C TRP A 133 -24.17 -0.18 -1.04
N ASP A 134 -23.52 -1.18 -1.61
CA ASP A 134 -23.60 -2.58 -1.16
C ASP A 134 -22.20 -3.09 -0.77
N PRO A 135 -21.86 -3.05 0.53
CA PRO A 135 -20.62 -3.60 1.06
C PRO A 135 -20.77 -5.06 1.47
N GLN A 136 -19.85 -5.91 1.04
CA GLN A 136 -19.78 -7.32 1.38
C GLN A 136 -18.39 -7.63 1.94
N LEU A 137 -18.34 -8.25 3.12
CA LEU A 137 -17.11 -8.81 3.69
C LEU A 137 -17.17 -10.32 3.54
N LEU A 138 -16.21 -10.85 2.80
CA LEU A 138 -15.99 -12.28 2.66
C LEU A 138 -14.97 -12.66 3.74
N GLU A 139 -15.49 -13.22 4.83
CA GLU A 139 -14.66 -14.01 5.74
C GLU A 139 -14.39 -15.37 5.08
N GLU A 140 -13.25 -15.97 5.39
CA GLU A 140 -12.80 -17.31 4.96
C GLU A 140 -11.81 -17.34 3.79
N MET A 141 -10.54 -17.19 4.14
CA MET A 141 -9.47 -18.05 3.61
C MET A 141 -8.70 -18.60 4.80
N ARG A 142 -9.11 -19.77 5.32
CA ARG A 142 -8.35 -20.55 6.29
C ARG A 142 -7.34 -21.45 5.59
#